data_AF-A0A163WJ86-F1
#
_entry.id   AF-A0A163WJ86-F1
#
_cell.length_a   1.000
_cell.length_b   1.000
_cell.length_c   1.000
_cell.angle_alpha   90.00
_cell.angle_beta   90.00
_cell.angle_gamma   90.00
#
_symmetry.space_group_name_H-M   'P 1'
#
loop_
_entity.id
_entity.type
_entity.pdbx_description
1 polymer ?
#
loop_
_entity_poly.entity_id
_entity_poly.type
_entity_poly.pdbx_seq_one_letter_code
_entity_poly.pdbx_strand_id
1 'polypeptide(L)' 'MRRLEQVAALVVAAGLALVSYWLFFSWAGGGGSRERLPVPVSPSQSSRLIKDRPSL' A
#
# COMPACT_ATOMS: atom_id res chain seq x y z
N MET A 1 21.10 -36.26 -17.20
CA MET A 1 19.77 -35.67 -16.94
C MET A 1 19.74 -34.60 -15.84
N ARG A 2 20.87 -34.26 -15.21
CA ARG A 2 20.94 -33.38 -14.00
C ARG A 2 20.68 -31.88 -14.24
N ARG A 3 20.76 -31.44 -15.49
CA ARG A 3 20.55 -30.02 -15.87
C ARG A 3 19.09 -29.61 -15.75
N LEU A 4 18.15 -30.51 -16.07
CA LEU A 4 16.72 -30.24 -15.97
C LEU A 4 16.29 -30.07 -14.51
N GLU A 5 16.79 -30.91 -13.61
CA GLU A 5 16.53 -30.79 -12.16
C GLU A 5 17.07 -29.47 -11.59
N GLN A 6 18.25 -29.04 -12.01
CA GLN A 6 18.81 -27.75 -11.56
C GLN A 6 17.98 -26.57 -12.06
N VAL A 7 17.52 -26.61 -13.31
CA VAL A 7 16.65 -25.55 -13.86
C VAL A 7 15.32 -25.54 -13.11
N ALA A 8 14.72 -26.70 -12.84
CA ALA A 8 13.49 -26.80 -12.05
C ALA A 8 13.70 -26.25 -10.63
N ALA A 9 14.81 -26.60 -9.97
CA ALA A 9 15.13 -26.08 -8.65
C ALA A 9 15.33 -24.55 -8.65
N LEU A 10 15.95 -23.99 -9.69
CA LEU A 10 16.11 -22.54 -9.85
C LEU A 10 14.76 -21.84 -10.10
N VAL A 11 13.88 -22.43 -10.91
CA VAL A 11 12.53 -21.89 -11.17
C VAL A 11 11.69 -21.93 -9.90
N VAL A 12 11.72 -23.03 -9.15
CA VAL A 12 11.01 -23.16 -7.87
C VAL A 12 11.55 -22.15 -6.85
N ALA A 13 12.87 -22.05 -6.71
CA ALA A 13 13.50 -21.10 -5.78
C ALA A 13 13.19 -19.64 -6.15
N ALA A 14 13.30 -19.28 -7.44
CA ALA A 14 12.97 -17.94 -7.92
C ALA A 14 11.47 -17.64 -7.74
N GLY A 15 10.59 -18.59 -8.06
CA GLY A 15 9.15 -18.46 -7.90
C GLY A 15 8.75 -18.26 -6.43
N LEU A 16 9.26 -19.11 -5.53
CA LEU A 16 9.03 -18.98 -4.09
C LEU A 16 9.56 -17.65 -3.54
N ALA A 17 10.74 -17.21 -3.99
CA ALA A 17 11.32 -15.94 -3.57
C ALA A 17 10.45 -14.74 -4.02
N LEU A 18 10.02 -14.73 -5.28
CA LEU A 18 9.17 -13.65 -5.82
C LEU A 18 7.80 -13.61 -5.14
N VAL A 19 7.14 -14.77 -4.98
CA VAL A 19 5.81 -14.85 -4.34
C VAL A 19 5.89 -14.49 -2.86
N SER A 20 6.92 -14.96 -2.15
CA SER A 20 7.15 -14.62 -0.74
C SER A 20 7.40 -13.12 -0.58
N TYR A 21 8.23 -12.53 -1.43
CA TYR A 21 8.47 -11.09 -1.47
C TYR A 21 7.18 -10.31 -1.73
N TRP A 22 6.37 -10.73 -2.70
CA TRP A 22 5.10 -10.08 -3.04
C TRP A 22 4.06 -10.20 -1.93
N LEU A 23 3.96 -11.36 -1.27
CA LEU A 23 3.04 -11.60 -0.16
C LEU A 23 3.45 -10.78 1.06
N PHE A 24 4.74 -10.79 1.39
CA PHE A 24 5.30 -9.97 2.46
C PHE A 24 5.07 -8.49 2.18
N PHE A 25 5.24 -8.05 0.93
CA PHE A 25 4.96 -6.68 0.53
C PHE A 25 3.46 -6.35 0.57
N SER A 26 2.59 -7.29 0.19
CA SER A 26 1.13 -7.12 0.31
C SER A 26 0.68 -7.01 1.76
N TRP A 27 1.42 -7.59 2.70
CA TRP A 27 1.20 -7.42 4.14
C TRP A 27 1.86 -6.15 4.70
N ALA A 28 3.12 -5.88 4.35
CA ALA A 28 3.87 -4.70 4.79
C ALA A 28 3.33 -3.39 4.19
N GLY A 29 2.75 -3.45 2.99
CA GLY A 29 2.09 -2.34 2.29
C GLY A 29 0.56 -2.29 2.47
N GLY A 30 -0.08 -3.43 2.76
CA GLY A 30 -1.54 -3.55 2.91
C GLY A 30 -2.06 -3.55 4.36
N GLY A 31 -1.20 -3.73 5.36
CA GLY A 31 -1.54 -3.58 6.79
C GLY A 31 -1.17 -2.22 7.39
N GLY A 32 -0.47 -1.37 6.63
CA GLY A 32 0.15 -0.12 7.11
C GLY A 32 -0.06 1.09 6.20
N SER A 33 -0.79 0.97 5.10
CA SER A 33 -1.50 2.12 4.55
C SER A 33 -2.73 2.38 5.45
N ARG A 34 -2.63 2.84 6.71
CA ARG A 34 -2.33 4.24 7.01
C ARG A 34 -1.53 4.87 5.86
N GLU A 35 -2.16 5.14 4.71
CA GLU A 35 -2.94 6.36 4.66
C GLU A 35 -2.46 7.23 5.83
N ARG A 36 -1.35 7.93 5.61
CA ARG A 36 -1.39 9.33 6.01
C ARG A 36 -2.77 9.74 5.56
N LEU A 37 -3.71 9.81 6.50
CA LEU A 37 -5.06 10.25 6.20
C LEU A 37 -4.82 11.43 5.26
N PRO A 38 -5.46 11.52 4.08
CA PRO A 38 -5.59 12.84 3.50
C PRO A 38 -6.12 13.65 4.67
N VAL A 39 -5.29 14.57 5.20
CA VAL A 39 -5.53 15.31 6.45
C VAL A 39 -7.03 15.50 6.52
N PRO A 40 -7.75 14.93 7.52
CA PRO A 40 -9.19 15.05 7.52
C PRO A 40 -9.44 16.54 7.53
N VAL A 41 -9.85 17.08 6.39
CA VAL A 41 -10.24 18.47 6.24
C VAL A 41 -11.44 18.55 7.15
N SER A 42 -11.17 18.98 8.38
CA SER A 42 -12.14 18.97 9.43
C SER A 42 -13.31 19.79 8.91
N PRO A 43 -14.54 19.25 8.87
CA PRO A 43 -15.71 20.01 8.42
C PRO A 43 -15.93 21.28 9.26
N SER A 44 -15.22 21.42 10.39
CA SER A 44 -15.14 22.63 11.21
C SER A 44 -14.46 23.84 10.55
N GLN A 45 -13.69 23.67 9.47
CA GLN A 45 -13.09 24.80 8.73
C GLN A 45 -14.06 25.37 7.68
N SER A 46 -14.87 24.50 7.06
CA SER A 46 -15.90 24.90 6.09
C SER A 46 -17.00 25.75 6.75
N SER A 47 -17.35 25.46 8.00
CA SER A 47 -18.29 26.30 8.77
C SER A 47 -17.70 27.63 9.24
N ARG A 48 -16.37 27.79 9.35
CA ARG A 48 -15.76 29.10 9.66
C ARG A 48 -15.71 30.00 8.44
N LEU A 49 -15.44 29.45 7.26
CA LEU A 49 -15.42 30.22 6.02
C LEU A 49 -16.82 30.75 5.63
N ILE A 50 -17.90 30.05 6.02
CA ILE A 50 -19.28 30.51 5.80
C ILE A 50 -19.75 31.49 6.89
N LYS A 51 -19.22 31.37 8.12
CA LYS A 51 -19.56 32.28 9.22
C LYS A 51 -18.89 33.65 9.11
N ASP A 52 -17.75 33.73 8.40
CA ASP A 52 -17.00 34.98 8.18
C ASP A 52 -17.42 35.73 6.89
N ARG A 53 -18.55 35.38 6.25
CA ARG A 53 -19.16 36.25 5.24
C ARG A 53 -19.97 37.34 5.95
N PRO A 54 -19.52 38.61 5.98
CA PRO A 54 -20.38 39.71 6.40
C PRO A 54 -21.53 39.80 5.39
N SER A 55 -22.76 39.64 5.91
CA SER A 55 -23.98 39.96 5.18
C SER A 55 -23.98 41.45 4.86
N LEU A 56 -23.73 41.77 3.58
CA LEU A 56 -24.00 43.07 2.96
C LEU A 56 -25.34 43.00 2.22
#